data_AF-A0A1H1SF46-F1
#
_entry.id   AF-A0A1H1SF46-F1
#
_cell.length_a   1.000
_cell.length_b   1.000
_cell.length_c   1.000
_cell.angle_alpha   90.00
_cell.angle_beta   90.00
_cell.angle_gamma   90.00
#
_symmetry.space_group_name_H-M   'P 1'
#
loop_
_entity.id
_entity.type
_entity.pdbx_description
1 polymer ?
#
loop_
_entity_poly.entity_id
_entity_poly.type
_entity_poly.pdbx_seq_one_letter_code
_entity_poly.pdbx_strand_id
1 'polypeptide(L)' 'MLTLRLPPALAKSLGRSARAAKQTKSAFVRDAVLERIAEAEDHRIAVKRLRALKAGKSRTYTAGEIKRDLGLGV' A
#
# COMPACT_ATOMS: atom_id res chain seq x y z
N MET A 1 16.02 1.55 -16.79
CA MET A 1 16.61 2.44 -15.77
C MET A 1 15.75 3.69 -15.68
N LEU A 2 15.40 4.14 -14.47
CA LEU A 2 14.67 5.37 -14.22
C LEU A 2 15.61 6.34 -13.49
N THR A 3 15.78 7.55 -14.02
CA THR A 3 16.59 8.60 -13.38
C THR A 3 15.67 9.59 -12.68
N LEU A 4 15.86 9.76 -11.38
CA LEU A 4 15.06 10.67 -10.55
C LEU A 4 15.93 11.84 -10.09
N ARG A 5 15.45 13.07 -10.30
CA ARG A 5 16.09 14.27 -9.76
C ARG A 5 15.52 14.53 -8.37
N LEU A 6 16.35 14.30 -7.35
CA LEU A 6 15.96 14.47 -5.96
C LEU A 6 16.56 15.75 -5.37
N PRO A 7 15.85 16.43 -4.46
CA PRO A 7 16.45 17.48 -3.64
C PRO A 7 17.68 16.96 -2.89
N PRO A 8 18.76 17.75 -2.74
CA PRO A 8 20.01 17.29 -2.10
C PRO A 8 19.80 16.70 -0.69
N ALA A 9 18.93 17.31 0.11
CA ALA A 9 18.59 16.84 1.45
C ALA A 9 17.95 15.43 1.43
N LEU A 10 17.05 15.18 0.47
CA LEU A 10 16.38 13.90 0.32
C LEU A 10 17.36 12.82 -0.15
N ALA A 11 18.24 13.13 -1.11
CA ALA A 11 19.28 12.22 -1.58
C ALA A 11 20.25 11.82 -0.45
N LYS A 12 20.59 12.76 0.45
CA LYS A 12 21.40 12.48 1.65
C LYS A 12 20.65 11.57 2.62
N SER A 13 19.37 11.82 2.87
CA SER A 13 18.56 11.00 3.76
C SER A 13 18.39 9.57 3.25
N LEU A 14 18.03 9.41 1.97
CA LEU A 14 17.95 8.11 1.30
C LEU A 14 19.26 7.32 1.39
N GLY A 15 20.39 8.01 1.25
CA GLY A 15 21.70 7.38 1.44
C GLY A 15 21.93 6.83 2.85
N ARG A 16 21.38 7.48 3.88
CA ARG A 16 21.45 6.97 5.27
C ARG A 16 20.52 5.77 5.46
N SER A 17 19.28 5.86 4.98
CA SER A 17 18.30 4.78 5.08
C SER A 17 18.75 3.52 4.37
N ALA A 18 19.27 3.64 3.13
CA ALA A 18 19.81 2.51 2.38
C ALA A 18 20.97 1.82 3.11
N ARG A 19 21.89 2.60 3.71
CA ARG A 19 23.01 2.04 4.51
C ARG A 19 22.51 1.32 5.76
N ALA A 20 21.53 1.89 6.47
CA ALA A 20 20.93 1.24 7.64
C ALA A 20 20.25 -0.09 7.25
N ALA A 21 19.61 -0.13 6.09
CA ALA A 21 19.01 -1.34 5.51
C ALA A 21 20.03 -2.31 4.86
N LYS A 22 21.34 -1.99 4.88
CA LYS A 22 22.40 -2.75 4.19
C LYS A 22 22.13 -2.95 2.68
N GLN A 23 21.52 -1.97 2.05
CA GLN A 23 21.18 -1.96 0.62
C GLN A 23 21.91 -0.86 -0.14
N THR A 24 22.03 -1.00 -1.46
CA THR A 24 22.43 0.11 -2.34
C THR A 24 21.29 1.12 -2.42
N LYS A 25 21.61 2.39 -2.71
CA LYS A 25 20.57 3.43 -2.87
C LYS A 25 19.54 3.08 -3.94
N SER A 26 19.99 2.51 -5.05
CA SER A 26 19.11 2.13 -6.17
C SER A 26 18.17 0.98 -5.79
N ALA A 27 18.66 -0.03 -5.07
CA ALA A 27 17.82 -1.13 -4.58
C ALA A 27 16.77 -0.62 -3.58
N PHE A 28 17.22 0.17 -2.59
CA PHE A 28 16.33 0.75 -1.58
C PHE A 28 15.22 1.63 -2.20
N VAL A 29 15.58 2.49 -3.17
CA VAL A 29 14.60 3.33 -3.88
C VAL A 29 13.64 2.48 -4.71
N ARG A 30 14.13 1.46 -5.42
CA ARG A 30 13.27 0.55 -6.19
C ARG A 30 12.24 -0.11 -5.29
N ASP A 31 12.68 -0.67 -4.16
CA ASP A 31 11.81 -1.43 -3.26
C ASP A 31 10.75 -0.48 -2.64
N ALA A 32 11.15 0.72 -2.21
CA ALA A 32 10.22 1.74 -1.71
C ALA A 32 9.20 2.22 -2.77
N VAL A 33 9.60 2.31 -4.05
CA VAL A 33 8.69 2.65 -5.14
C VAL A 33 7.68 1.53 -5.38
N LEU A 34 8.12 0.27 -5.37
CA LEU A 34 7.24 -0.89 -5.53
C LEU A 34 6.22 -0.96 -4.40
N GLU A 35 6.66 -0.78 -3.16
CA GLU A 35 5.78 -0.73 -1.98
C GLU A 35 4.75 0.38 -2.12
N ARG A 36 5.17 1.60 -2.47
CA ARG A 36 4.22 2.72 -2.66
C ARG A 36 3.22 2.47 -3.78
N ILE A 37 3.63 1.83 -4.86
CA ILE A 37 2.71 1.47 -5.95
C ILE A 37 1.68 0.45 -5.47
N ALA A 38 2.11 -0.56 -4.70
CA ALA A 38 1.21 -1.55 -4.11
C ALA A 38 0.19 -0.89 -3.17
N GLU A 39 0.66 -0.03 -2.26
CA GLU A 39 -0.21 0.75 -1.36
C GLU A 39 -1.22 1.61 -2.13
N ALA A 40 -0.78 2.27 -3.21
CA ALA A 40 -1.66 3.12 -4.02
C ALA A 40 -2.76 2.29 -4.71
N GLU A 41 -2.45 1.08 -5.15
CA GLU A 41 -3.42 0.18 -5.77
C GLU A 41 -4.43 -0.36 -4.73
N ASP A 42 -3.95 -0.76 -3.56
CA ASP A 42 -4.82 -1.18 -2.45
C ASP A 42 -5.77 -0.05 -2.03
N HIS A 43 -5.26 1.17 -1.90
CA HIS A 43 -6.06 2.35 -1.62
C HIS A 43 -7.10 2.58 -2.74
N ARG A 44 -6.71 2.46 -4.02
CA ARG A 44 -7.63 2.61 -5.15
C ARG A 44 -8.78 1.59 -5.09
N ILE A 45 -8.47 0.33 -4.78
CA ILE A 45 -9.46 -0.74 -4.61
C ILE A 45 -10.40 -0.43 -3.44
N ALA A 46 -9.85 -0.02 -2.30
CA ALA A 46 -10.62 0.34 -1.12
C ALA A 46 -11.60 1.50 -1.40
N VAL A 47 -11.11 2.56 -2.04
CA VAL A 47 -11.95 3.72 -2.44
C VAL A 47 -13.04 3.29 -3.43
N LYS A 48 -12.72 2.44 -4.41
CA LYS A 48 -13.71 1.91 -5.35
C LYS A 48 -14.82 1.16 -4.62
N ARG A 49 -14.47 0.27 -3.69
CA ARG A 49 -15.44 -0.49 -2.86
C ARG A 49 -16.29 0.43 -2.00
N LEU A 50 -15.68 1.42 -1.35
CA LEU A 50 -16.40 2.40 -0.53
C LEU A 50 -17.41 3.20 -1.36
N ARG A 51 -17.04 3.62 -2.58
CA ARG A 51 -17.96 4.33 -3.49
C ARG A 51 -19.13 3.46 -3.91
N ALA A 52 -18.89 2.18 -4.25
CA ALA A 52 -19.95 1.25 -4.60
C ALA A 52 -20.90 0.99 -3.42
N LEU A 53 -20.37 0.84 -2.21
CA LEU A 53 -21.14 0.74 -0.98
C LEU A 53 -22.02 1.97 -0.76
N LYS A 54 -21.45 3.18 -0.82
CA LYS A 54 -22.20 4.44 -0.66
C LYS A 54 -23.28 4.64 -1.73
N ALA A 55 -23.06 4.11 -2.92
CA ALA A 55 -24.04 4.16 -4.02
C ALA A 55 -25.12 3.07 -3.93
N GLY A 56 -25.14 2.25 -2.88
CA GLY A 56 -26.07 1.12 -2.75
C GLY A 56 -25.82 -0.02 -3.74
N LYS A 57 -24.67 -0.03 -4.41
CA LYS A 57 -24.27 -1.02 -5.43
C LYS A 57 -23.47 -2.17 -4.84
N SER A 58 -23.45 -2.33 -3.52
CA SER A 58 -22.74 -3.39 -2.84
C SER A 58 -23.58 -3.89 -1.67
N ARG A 59 -23.69 -5.22 -1.57
CA ARG A 59 -24.34 -5.87 -0.44
C ARG A 59 -23.50 -5.68 0.82
N THR A 60 -24.14 -5.28 1.90
CA THR A 60 -23.57 -5.30 3.24
C THR A 60 -23.92 -6.60 3.93
N TYR A 61 -23.02 -7.05 4.78
CA TYR A 61 -23.25 -8.19 5.66
C TYR A 61 -23.00 -7.73 7.09
N THR A 62 -23.77 -8.28 8.01
CA THR A 62 -23.52 -8.16 9.44
C THR A 62 -22.31 -9.01 9.83
N ALA A 63 -21.67 -8.65 10.94
CA ALA A 63 -20.57 -9.45 11.48
C ALA A 63 -20.99 -10.90 11.79
N GLY A 64 -22.24 -11.12 12.21
CA GLY A 64 -22.78 -12.45 12.51
C GLY A 64 -22.94 -13.31 11.26
N GLU A 65 -23.42 -12.75 10.15
CA GLU A 65 -23.50 -13.45 8.87
C GLU A 65 -22.12 -13.91 8.40
N ILE A 66 -21.13 -13.00 8.37
CA ILE A 66 -19.78 -13.34 7.92
C ILE A 66 -19.07 -14.32 8.86
N LYS A 67 -19.23 -14.19 10.18
CA LYS A 67 -18.62 -15.14 11.12
C LYS A 67 -19.15 -16.57 10.93
N ARG A 68 -20.46 -16.72 10.66
CA ARG A 68 -21.05 -18.04 10.36
C ARG A 68 -20.49 -18.59 9.05
N ASP A 69 -20.47 -17.78 7.99
CA ASP A 69 -19.97 -18.20 6.67
C ASP A 69 -18.48 -18.59 6.70
N LEU A 70 -17.67 -17.94 7.55
CA LEU A 70 -16.25 -18.24 7.72
C LEU A 70 -15.95 -19.34 8.75
N GLY A 71 -16.97 -19.92 9.40
CA GLY A 71 -16.78 -20.94 10.46
C GLY A 71 -16.11 -20.37 11.73
N LEU A 72 -16.25 -19.07 11.97
CA LEU A 72 -15.69 -18.34 13.11
C LEU A 72 -16.73 -18.05 14.22
N GLY A 73 -17.93 -18.60 14.10
CA GLY A 73 -18.97 -18.51 15.13
C GLY A 73 -18.79 -19.62 16.17
N VAL A 74 -18.79 -19.24 17.45
CA VAL A 74 -19.02 -20.16 18.58
C VAL A 74 -20.41 -20.78 18.44
#